data_AF-A0A2A4SRC7-F1
#
_entry.id   AF-A0A2A4SRC7-F1
#
_cell.length_a   1.000
_cell.length_b   1.000
_cell.length_c   1.000
_cell.angle_alpha   90.00
_cell.angle_beta   90.00
_cell.angle_gamma   90.00
#
_symmetry.space_group_name_H-M   'P 1'
#
loop_
_entity.id
_entity.type
_entity.pdbx_description
1 polymer ?
#
loop_
_entity_poly.entity_id
_entity_poly.type
_entity_poly.pdbx_seq_one_letter_code
_entity_poly.pdbx_strand_id
1 'polypeptide(L)'
;MSFPVTAWGRWFFYCSLLFLLACNPGEDKKTKLKADQRLYPPRAGRIQRIEGTVTKIGEDVKSIWIKIDKSKDYTTLAKSLSKSNRQDKKRTLRVSLEYVTPMGSVTRGRSFRKKWKRRIRQRLENQLNGQEVIIDLKFQEKARKFWGTVYQTIQTKKGRRIRNINLWMVYEGLSYYIIDRGQSNQDPEFVNAQILAKQRKAGLWKYQ
;
A
#
# COMPACT_ATOMS: atom_id res chain seq x y z
N MET A 1 8.97 75.57 -11.72
CA MET A 1 9.96 74.66 -12.32
C MET A 1 9.47 73.23 -12.06
N SER A 2 9.22 72.35 -13.02
CA SER A 2 9.16 72.51 -14.50
C SER A 2 8.25 71.43 -15.11
N PHE A 3 7.64 71.72 -16.27
CA PHE A 3 7.01 70.74 -17.18
C PHE A 3 8.10 70.02 -18.03
N PRO A 4 7.86 69.05 -18.96
CA PRO A 4 6.57 68.65 -19.59
C PRO A 4 6.31 67.14 -19.95
N VAL A 5 5.04 66.83 -20.26
CA VAL A 5 4.43 66.08 -21.42
C VAL A 5 5.09 64.80 -22.02
N THR A 6 4.24 63.97 -22.68
CA THR A 6 4.46 62.78 -23.56
C THR A 6 4.25 61.40 -22.89
N ALA A 7 3.75 60.35 -23.56
CA ALA A 7 3.29 60.20 -24.96
C ALA A 7 2.26 59.05 -25.17
N TRP A 8 1.32 59.25 -26.11
CA TRP A 8 0.65 58.24 -26.99
C TRP A 8 -0.29 57.20 -26.30
N GLY A 9 -1.35 56.65 -26.91
CA GLY A 9 -1.92 56.78 -28.26
C GLY A 9 -1.54 55.61 -29.21
N ARG A 10 -2.39 55.07 -30.09
CA ARG A 10 -3.86 55.18 -30.31
C ARG A 10 -4.26 54.10 -31.34
N TRP A 11 -5.39 53.39 -31.14
CA TRP A 11 -6.01 52.43 -32.12
C TRP A 11 -5.10 51.19 -32.43
N PHE A 12 -5.44 50.11 -33.16
CA PHE A 12 -6.60 49.65 -33.98
C PHE A 12 -6.49 48.07 -34.12
N PHE A 13 -7.29 47.21 -34.79
CA PHE A 13 -8.51 47.31 -35.63
C PHE A 13 -9.38 45.99 -35.63
N TYR A 14 -9.40 45.22 -36.74
CA TYR A 14 -10.20 44.01 -37.07
C TYR A 14 -9.83 42.75 -36.24
N CYS A 15 -10.67 41.73 -35.95
CA CYS A 15 -11.86 41.12 -36.61
C CYS A 15 -11.57 40.12 -37.75
N SER A 16 -11.90 38.83 -37.55
CA SER A 16 -12.08 37.81 -38.60
C SER A 16 -12.97 36.67 -38.11
N LEU A 17 -14.00 36.33 -38.90
CA LEU A 17 -14.76 35.08 -38.76
C LEU A 17 -13.96 33.92 -39.35
N LEU A 18 -14.10 32.70 -38.79
CA LEU A 18 -14.25 31.42 -39.52
C LEU A 18 -14.33 30.24 -38.53
N PHE A 19 -15.53 29.98 -38.00
CA PHE A 19 -15.81 28.74 -37.26
C PHE A 19 -16.63 27.81 -38.16
N LEU A 20 -15.92 27.06 -39.02
CA LEU A 20 -16.54 26.15 -39.99
C LEU A 20 -16.34 24.69 -39.57
N LEU A 21 -17.46 23.96 -39.61
CA LEU A 21 -17.67 22.53 -39.36
C LEU A 21 -16.45 21.60 -39.59
N ALA A 22 -16.05 20.92 -38.51
CA ALA A 22 -15.39 19.62 -38.59
C ALA A 22 -16.23 18.59 -37.83
N CYS A 23 -17.00 17.77 -38.55
CA CYS A 23 -17.68 16.62 -37.96
C CYS A 23 -16.64 15.61 -37.45
N ASN A 24 -16.80 15.16 -36.21
CA ASN A 24 -15.96 14.10 -35.64
C ASN A 24 -16.84 12.87 -35.33
N PRO A 25 -17.14 12.02 -36.32
CA PRO A 25 -18.00 10.85 -36.14
C PRO A 25 -17.29 9.78 -35.31
N GLY A 26 -18.07 9.08 -34.48
CA GLY A 26 -17.54 8.36 -33.34
C GLY A 26 -16.61 7.18 -33.62
N GLU A 27 -15.90 6.80 -32.55
CA GLU A 27 -15.78 5.39 -32.21
C GLU A 27 -15.74 5.21 -30.69
N ASP A 28 -16.78 4.60 -30.14
CA ASP A 28 -16.95 4.35 -28.71
C ASP A 28 -16.09 3.13 -28.28
N LYS A 29 -14.77 3.28 -28.42
CA LYS A 29 -13.75 2.28 -28.04
C LYS A 29 -13.63 2.18 -26.52
N LYS A 30 -14.68 1.60 -25.93
CA LYS A 30 -14.73 0.97 -24.60
C LYS A 30 -13.79 -0.24 -24.58
N THR A 31 -12.50 0.04 -24.67
CA THR A 31 -11.40 -0.92 -24.62
C THR A 31 -11.45 -1.61 -23.27
N LYS A 32 -12.12 -2.76 -23.22
CA LYS A 32 -12.23 -3.62 -22.03
C LYS A 32 -10.83 -4.08 -21.65
N LEU A 33 -10.20 -3.35 -20.74
CA LEU A 33 -8.90 -3.68 -20.13
C LEU A 33 -9.05 -4.87 -19.15
N LYS A 34 -9.61 -5.98 -19.66
CA LYS A 34 -9.36 -7.33 -19.15
C LYS A 34 -7.93 -7.72 -19.52
N ALA A 35 -6.96 -7.03 -18.93
CA ALA A 35 -5.61 -7.53 -18.83
C ALA A 35 -5.69 -8.86 -18.09
N ASP A 36 -5.42 -9.96 -18.82
CA ASP A 36 -5.27 -11.29 -18.24
C ASP A 36 -4.02 -11.27 -17.36
N GLN A 37 -4.21 -10.90 -16.08
CA GLN A 37 -3.17 -10.85 -15.05
C GLN A 37 -2.74 -12.27 -14.69
N ARG A 38 -2.10 -12.95 -15.64
CA ARG A 38 -1.57 -14.30 -15.49
C ARG A 38 -0.56 -14.31 -14.34
N LEU A 39 -0.85 -15.12 -13.34
CA LEU A 39 0.03 -15.24 -12.19
C LEU A 39 1.21 -16.15 -12.54
N TYR A 40 2.33 -15.53 -12.91
CA TYR A 40 3.60 -16.22 -13.15
C TYR A 40 4.24 -16.72 -11.85
N PRO A 41 5.13 -17.73 -11.91
CA PRO A 41 5.97 -18.12 -10.78
C PRO A 41 6.77 -16.92 -10.24
N PRO A 42 6.77 -16.68 -8.92
CA PRO A 42 7.38 -15.49 -8.35
C PRO A 42 8.91 -15.57 -8.43
N ARG A 43 9.55 -14.44 -8.77
CA ARG A 43 11.00 -14.31 -8.94
C ARG A 43 11.55 -13.28 -7.94
N ALA A 44 12.80 -13.47 -7.49
CA ALA A 44 13.49 -12.46 -6.69
C ALA A 44 13.58 -11.12 -7.44
N GLY A 45 13.54 -10.01 -6.71
CA GLY A 45 13.63 -8.65 -7.26
C GLY A 45 12.41 -8.16 -8.05
N ARG A 46 11.44 -9.01 -8.40
CA ARG A 46 10.20 -8.59 -9.09
C ARG A 46 9.04 -8.46 -8.11
N ILE A 47 8.33 -7.33 -8.20
CA ILE A 47 7.05 -7.13 -7.51
C ILE A 47 5.95 -7.84 -8.31
N GLN A 48 5.05 -8.56 -7.63
CA GLN A 48 3.88 -9.18 -8.22
C GLN A 48 2.62 -8.78 -7.43
N ARG A 49 1.71 -8.07 -8.08
CA ARG A 49 0.43 -7.67 -7.48
C ARG A 49 -0.55 -8.86 -7.51
N ILE A 50 -1.19 -9.11 -6.37
CA ILE A 50 -2.24 -10.12 -6.22
C ILE A 50 -3.43 -9.58 -5.42
N GLU A 51 -4.53 -10.32 -5.43
CA GLU A 51 -5.69 -10.11 -4.56
C GLU A 51 -5.94 -11.36 -3.70
N GLY A 52 -6.51 -11.18 -2.51
CA GLY A 52 -6.89 -12.29 -1.63
C GLY A 52 -7.57 -11.83 -0.34
N THR A 53 -8.21 -12.77 0.36
CA THR A 53 -8.92 -12.49 1.64
C THR A 53 -8.00 -12.75 2.83
N VAL A 54 -7.87 -11.82 3.77
CA VAL A 54 -7.08 -12.05 5.01
C VAL A 54 -7.87 -12.97 5.96
N THR A 55 -7.21 -14.01 6.47
CA THR A 55 -7.84 -15.10 7.27
C THR A 55 -7.38 -15.20 8.71
N LYS A 56 -6.21 -14.68 9.03
CA LYS A 56 -5.65 -14.56 10.39
C LYS A 56 -4.43 -13.64 10.35
N ILE A 57 -4.20 -12.91 11.44
CA ILE A 57 -2.96 -12.16 11.63
C ILE A 57 -1.88 -13.12 12.14
N GLY A 58 -0.65 -12.94 11.65
CA GLY A 58 0.50 -13.75 12.02
C GLY A 58 0.85 -13.61 13.50
N GLU A 59 1.38 -14.69 14.08
CA GLU A 59 1.72 -14.69 15.49
C GLU A 59 2.80 -13.68 15.87
N ASP A 60 3.69 -13.36 14.93
CA ASP A 60 4.74 -12.34 15.04
C ASP A 60 4.22 -10.89 14.99
N VAL A 61 2.94 -10.68 14.68
CA VAL A 61 2.29 -9.40 14.35
C VAL A 61 2.99 -8.58 13.25
N LYS A 62 3.90 -9.21 12.50
CA LYS A 62 4.61 -8.68 11.32
C LYS A 62 4.26 -9.47 10.05
N SER A 63 3.39 -10.46 10.12
CA SER A 63 2.87 -11.18 8.96
C SER A 63 1.35 -11.29 8.99
N ILE A 64 0.76 -11.55 7.82
CA ILE A 64 -0.66 -11.89 7.66
C ILE A 64 -0.78 -13.19 6.87
N TRP A 65 -1.94 -13.86 6.99
CA TRP A 65 -2.26 -15.05 6.21
C TRP A 65 -3.43 -14.77 5.28
N ILE A 66 -3.21 -14.96 3.98
CA ILE A 66 -4.13 -14.61 2.91
C ILE A 66 -4.62 -15.85 2.18
N LYS A 67 -5.93 -15.98 1.97
CA LYS A 67 -6.54 -17.02 1.15
C LYS A 67 -6.51 -16.59 -0.32
N ILE A 68 -6.11 -17.51 -1.19
CA ILE A 68 -6.18 -17.34 -2.65
C ILE A 68 -7.29 -18.25 -3.19
N ASP A 69 -8.35 -17.63 -3.70
CA ASP A 69 -9.56 -18.35 -4.13
C ASP A 69 -9.40 -19.08 -5.46
N LYS A 70 -8.53 -18.59 -6.34
CA LYS A 70 -8.11 -19.27 -7.57
C LYS A 70 -7.08 -20.37 -7.25
N SER A 71 -7.42 -21.63 -7.53
CA SER A 71 -6.56 -22.78 -7.18
C SER A 71 -5.23 -22.82 -7.98
N LYS A 72 -5.24 -22.40 -9.25
CA LYS A 72 -4.04 -22.31 -10.10
C LYS A 72 -3.05 -21.28 -9.51
N ASP A 73 -3.54 -20.08 -9.23
CA ASP A 73 -2.83 -18.96 -8.62
C ASP A 73 -2.19 -19.36 -7.27
N TYR A 74 -2.98 -20.00 -6.38
CA TYR A 74 -2.45 -20.56 -5.13
C TYR A 74 -1.29 -21.51 -5.40
N THR A 75 -1.47 -22.48 -6.31
CA THR A 75 -0.47 -23.51 -6.63
C THR A 75 0.83 -22.92 -7.18
N THR A 76 0.74 -21.90 -8.03
CA THR A 76 1.92 -21.21 -8.59
C THR A 76 2.75 -20.53 -7.50
N LEU A 77 2.10 -19.79 -6.58
CA LEU A 77 2.81 -19.14 -5.47
C LEU A 77 3.33 -20.14 -4.43
N ALA A 78 2.50 -21.13 -4.07
CA ALA A 78 2.77 -22.13 -3.04
C ALA A 78 4.01 -22.99 -3.32
N LYS A 79 4.30 -23.29 -4.60
CA LYS A 79 5.49 -24.03 -5.02
C LYS A 79 6.79 -23.37 -4.58
N SER A 80 6.91 -22.05 -4.71
CA SER A 80 8.13 -21.31 -4.33
C SER A 80 8.31 -21.17 -2.82
N LEU A 81 7.23 -21.26 -2.03
CA LEU A 81 7.28 -21.12 -0.57
C LEU A 81 7.75 -22.37 0.18
N SER A 82 8.27 -22.16 1.39
CA SER A 82 8.50 -23.22 2.38
C SER A 82 7.19 -23.67 3.06
N LYS A 83 7.20 -24.86 3.68
CA LYS A 83 6.03 -25.43 4.38
C LYS A 83 5.49 -24.53 5.50
N SER A 84 6.33 -23.72 6.16
CA SER A 84 5.93 -22.83 7.26
C SER A 84 5.32 -21.49 6.81
N ASN A 85 5.35 -21.20 5.51
CA ASN A 85 4.78 -19.99 4.91
C ASN A 85 3.51 -20.26 4.08
N ARG A 86 2.96 -21.48 4.13
CA ARG A 86 1.72 -21.84 3.43
C ARG A 86 0.90 -22.87 4.23
N GLN A 87 -0.38 -22.98 3.95
CA GLN A 87 -1.28 -23.96 4.57
C GLN A 87 -2.21 -24.52 3.50
N ASP A 88 -1.73 -25.56 2.81
CA ASP A 88 -2.31 -26.11 1.58
C ASP A 88 -3.81 -26.49 1.75
N LYS A 89 -4.18 -27.14 2.88
CA LYS A 89 -5.59 -27.47 3.22
C LYS A 89 -6.55 -26.27 3.27
N LYS A 90 -6.06 -25.05 3.51
CA LYS A 90 -6.86 -23.81 3.56
C LYS A 90 -6.62 -22.89 2.36
N ARG A 91 -5.70 -23.26 1.44
CA ARG A 91 -5.20 -22.40 0.35
C ARG A 91 -4.76 -21.01 0.83
N THR A 92 -4.11 -20.95 2.01
CA THR A 92 -3.59 -19.71 2.59
C THR A 92 -2.06 -19.62 2.52
N LEU A 93 -1.56 -18.43 2.16
CA LEU A 93 -0.15 -18.07 2.09
C LEU A 93 0.18 -17.07 3.20
N ARG A 94 1.40 -17.09 3.73
CA ARG A 94 1.91 -16.12 4.71
C ARG A 94 2.72 -15.04 4.03
N VAL A 95 2.33 -13.78 4.23
CA VAL A 95 3.04 -12.59 3.74
C VAL A 95 3.62 -11.83 4.92
N SER A 96 4.92 -11.54 4.87
CA SER A 96 5.60 -10.67 5.85
C SER A 96 5.41 -9.21 5.43
N LEU A 97 4.95 -8.36 6.33
CA LEU A 97 4.74 -6.95 6.07
C LEU A 97 6.09 -6.21 5.94
N GLU A 98 6.29 -5.54 4.81
CA GLU A 98 7.44 -4.66 4.56
C GLU A 98 7.40 -3.40 5.41
N TYR A 99 8.55 -2.76 5.58
CA TYR A 99 8.75 -1.44 6.22
C TYR A 99 8.41 -1.34 7.72
N VAL A 100 7.56 -2.23 8.25
CA VAL A 100 7.11 -2.25 9.65
C VAL A 100 7.95 -3.15 10.53
N THR A 101 8.30 -2.72 11.75
CA THR A 101 8.78 -3.59 12.84
C THR A 101 8.04 -3.28 14.16
N PRO A 102 6.87 -3.92 14.42
CA PRO A 102 5.98 -3.58 15.55
C PRO A 102 6.52 -3.85 16.96
N MET A 103 7.59 -4.65 17.04
CA MET A 103 8.26 -5.03 18.29
C MET A 103 9.67 -4.42 18.44
N GLY A 104 10.12 -3.61 17.47
CA GLY A 104 11.54 -3.28 17.25
C GLY A 104 12.25 -2.65 18.44
N SER A 105 11.66 -1.61 19.01
CA SER A 105 12.25 -0.84 20.13
C SER A 105 11.31 -0.82 21.34
N VAL A 106 10.62 -1.94 21.60
CA VAL A 106 9.79 -2.12 22.80
C VAL A 106 10.68 -2.60 23.97
N THR A 107 11.43 -1.66 24.54
CA THR A 107 12.41 -1.87 25.62
C THR A 107 11.79 -2.21 26.97
N ARG A 108 10.51 -1.85 27.19
CA ARG A 108 9.76 -2.15 28.42
C ARG A 108 9.64 -3.68 28.66
N GLY A 109 9.59 -4.08 29.93
CA GLY A 109 9.66 -5.48 30.37
C GLY A 109 8.59 -6.44 29.79
N ARG A 110 8.82 -7.75 29.98
CA ARG A 110 8.09 -8.88 29.36
C ARG A 110 6.55 -8.74 29.37
N SER A 111 5.98 -8.26 30.47
CA SER A 111 4.53 -8.00 30.62
C SER A 111 4.02 -6.94 29.62
N PHE A 112 4.73 -5.82 29.47
CA PHE A 112 4.38 -4.79 28.48
C PHE A 112 4.48 -5.33 27.06
N ARG A 113 5.57 -6.05 26.72
CA ARG A 113 5.73 -6.67 25.38
C ARG A 113 4.57 -7.63 25.05
N LYS A 114 4.08 -8.43 26.01
CA LYS A 114 2.89 -9.30 25.83
C LYS A 114 1.61 -8.49 25.62
N LYS A 115 1.36 -7.45 26.43
CA LYS A 115 0.19 -6.55 26.30
C LYS A 115 0.19 -5.79 24.97
N TRP A 116 1.33 -5.24 24.56
CA TRP A 116 1.51 -4.50 23.31
C TRP A 116 1.31 -5.39 22.08
N LYS A 117 1.93 -6.58 22.06
CA LYS A 117 1.74 -7.59 21.00
C LYS A 117 0.26 -7.96 20.81
N ARG A 118 -0.49 -8.14 21.91
CA ARG A 118 -1.95 -8.39 21.86
C ARG A 118 -2.71 -7.20 21.25
N ARG A 119 -2.41 -5.96 21.68
CA ARG A 119 -3.04 -4.74 21.17
C ARG A 119 -2.82 -4.53 19.66
N ILE A 120 -1.61 -4.77 19.15
CA ILE A 120 -1.33 -4.70 17.70
C ILE A 120 -2.17 -5.75 16.96
N ARG A 121 -2.18 -7.00 17.44
CA ARG A 121 -2.93 -8.08 16.79
C ARG A 121 -4.42 -7.76 16.71
N GLN A 122 -5.04 -7.37 17.83
CA GLN A 122 -6.45 -6.99 17.87
C GLN A 122 -6.77 -5.82 16.92
N ARG A 123 -5.88 -4.81 16.81
CA ARG A 123 -6.08 -3.71 15.85
C ARG A 123 -5.93 -4.14 14.38
N LEU A 124 -5.08 -5.12 14.07
CA LEU A 124 -4.97 -5.68 12.73
C LEU A 124 -6.16 -6.61 12.41
N GLU A 125 -6.59 -7.43 13.36
CA GLU A 125 -7.77 -8.30 13.24
C GLU A 125 -9.02 -7.45 12.96
N ASN A 126 -9.27 -6.40 13.76
CA ASN A 126 -10.39 -5.47 13.60
C ASN A 126 -10.32 -4.58 12.35
N GLN A 127 -9.24 -4.60 11.58
CA GLN A 127 -9.11 -3.83 10.33
C GLN A 127 -9.05 -4.71 9.08
N LEU A 128 -8.63 -5.97 9.22
CA LEU A 128 -8.28 -6.82 8.08
C LEU A 128 -8.99 -8.18 8.07
N ASN A 129 -9.44 -8.72 9.20
CA ASN A 129 -9.93 -10.10 9.22
C ASN A 129 -11.20 -10.27 8.36
N GLY A 130 -11.19 -11.22 7.43
CA GLY A 130 -12.25 -11.40 6.44
C GLY A 130 -12.30 -10.33 5.34
N GLN A 131 -11.35 -9.40 5.27
CA GLN A 131 -11.30 -8.35 4.25
C GLN A 131 -10.53 -8.80 3.01
N GLU A 132 -11.01 -8.37 1.84
CA GLU A 132 -10.26 -8.42 0.59
C GLU A 132 -9.15 -7.36 0.59
N VAL A 133 -7.94 -7.78 0.23
CA VAL A 133 -6.76 -6.91 0.12
C VAL A 133 -6.05 -7.12 -1.21
N ILE A 134 -5.52 -6.03 -1.74
CA ILE A 134 -4.54 -6.04 -2.84
C ILE A 134 -3.16 -6.07 -2.19
N ILE A 135 -2.22 -6.85 -2.72
CA ILE A 135 -0.87 -6.96 -2.15
C ILE A 135 0.18 -6.94 -3.23
N ASP A 136 1.16 -6.05 -3.07
CA ASP A 136 2.40 -6.06 -3.86
C ASP A 136 3.39 -7.02 -3.18
N LEU A 137 3.52 -8.24 -3.70
CA LEU A 137 4.43 -9.26 -3.18
C LEU A 137 5.85 -9.07 -3.72
N LYS A 138 6.84 -9.23 -2.85
CA LYS A 138 8.25 -9.47 -3.21
C LYS A 138 8.68 -10.84 -2.68
N PHE A 139 9.26 -11.68 -3.53
CA PHE A 139 9.73 -13.01 -3.13
C PHE A 139 11.17 -12.98 -2.62
N GLN A 140 11.40 -13.46 -1.40
CA GLN A 140 12.73 -13.67 -0.85
C GLN A 140 13.12 -15.14 -0.98
N GLU A 141 13.88 -15.44 -2.04
CA GLU A 141 14.30 -16.78 -2.44
C GLU A 141 15.04 -17.55 -1.34
N LYS A 142 16.12 -16.98 -0.78
CA LYS A 142 16.92 -17.59 0.30
C LYS A 142 16.09 -18.03 1.52
N ALA A 143 14.96 -17.37 1.79
CA ALA A 143 14.08 -17.65 2.93
C ALA A 143 12.75 -18.31 2.53
N ARG A 144 12.54 -18.58 1.22
CA ARG A 144 11.32 -19.10 0.59
C ARG A 144 10.04 -18.54 1.23
N LYS A 145 9.96 -17.20 1.29
CA LYS A 145 8.85 -16.43 1.88
C LYS A 145 8.49 -15.23 1.02
N PHE A 146 7.25 -14.76 1.16
CA PHE A 146 6.87 -13.45 0.66
C PHE A 146 7.08 -12.36 1.71
N TRP A 147 7.62 -11.25 1.22
CA TRP A 147 7.36 -9.93 1.76
C TRP A 147 6.23 -9.28 0.95
N GLY A 148 5.59 -8.25 1.50
CA GLY A 148 4.75 -7.38 0.69
C GLY A 148 4.22 -6.14 1.40
N THR A 149 3.75 -5.22 0.57
CA THR A 149 2.99 -4.04 0.97
C THR A 149 1.51 -4.31 0.72
N VAL A 150 0.69 -4.18 1.77
CA VAL A 150 -0.71 -4.61 1.81
C VAL A 150 -1.62 -3.39 1.71
N TYR A 151 -2.58 -3.44 0.80
CA TYR A 151 -3.54 -2.37 0.55
C TYR A 151 -4.96 -2.86 0.76
N GLN A 152 -5.67 -2.26 1.72
CA GLN A 152 -7.09 -2.53 1.92
C GLN A 152 -7.93 -1.68 0.97
N THR A 153 -8.92 -2.32 0.36
CA THR A 153 -10.02 -1.63 -0.32
C THR A 153 -11.04 -1.15 0.72
N ILE A 154 -11.37 0.14 0.69
CA ILE A 154 -12.41 0.75 1.53
C ILE A 154 -13.46 1.36 0.60
N GLN A 155 -14.69 0.85 0.62
CA GLN A 155 -15.80 1.50 -0.06
C GLN A 155 -16.25 2.72 0.77
N THR A 156 -16.54 3.83 0.10
CA THR A 156 -17.03 5.06 0.74
C THR A 156 -18.16 5.67 -0.08
N LYS A 157 -18.94 6.59 0.51
CA LYS A 157 -19.94 7.39 -0.21
C LYS A 157 -19.36 8.21 -1.39
N LYS A 158 -18.03 8.35 -1.48
CA LYS A 158 -17.29 9.01 -2.58
C LYS A 158 -16.44 8.02 -3.39
N GLY A 159 -16.87 6.75 -3.49
CA GLY A 159 -16.21 5.70 -4.28
C GLY A 159 -15.18 4.85 -3.52
N ARG A 160 -14.46 4.01 -4.27
CA ARG A 160 -13.43 3.08 -3.77
C ARG A 160 -12.16 3.82 -3.38
N ARG A 161 -11.74 3.75 -2.11
CA ARG A 161 -10.43 4.20 -1.64
C ARG A 161 -9.51 3.02 -1.36
N ILE A 162 -8.21 3.24 -1.50
CA ILE A 162 -7.17 2.24 -1.23
C ILE A 162 -6.31 2.77 -0.07
N ARG A 163 -6.07 1.95 0.96
CA ARG A 163 -5.26 2.31 2.14
C ARG A 163 -4.07 1.36 2.28
N ASN A 164 -2.85 1.90 2.18
CA ASN A 164 -1.62 1.20 2.54
C ASN A 164 -1.62 0.90 4.06
N ILE A 165 -1.67 -0.38 4.41
CA ILE A 165 -1.77 -0.88 5.78
C ILE A 165 -0.42 -0.80 6.50
N ASN A 166 0.67 -1.06 5.79
CA ASN A 166 2.04 -0.96 6.32
C ASN A 166 2.31 0.49 6.77
N LEU A 167 1.92 1.48 5.94
CA LEU A 167 2.02 2.90 6.25
C LEU A 167 1.10 3.30 7.43
N TRP A 168 -0.16 2.84 7.42
CA TRP A 168 -1.12 3.07 8.52
C TRP A 168 -0.61 2.54 9.87
N MET A 169 0.06 1.39 9.91
CA MET A 169 0.67 0.86 11.14
C MET A 169 1.76 1.79 11.71
N VAL A 170 2.52 2.49 10.86
CA VAL A 170 3.52 3.46 11.32
C VAL A 170 2.86 4.74 11.81
N TYR A 171 1.90 5.27 11.05
CA TYR A 171 1.12 6.48 11.39
C TYR A 171 0.36 6.37 12.72
N GLU A 172 -0.25 5.22 13.01
CA GLU A 172 -0.91 4.94 14.29
C GLU A 172 0.08 4.68 15.46
N GLY A 173 1.38 4.66 15.20
CA GLY A 173 2.39 4.23 16.17
C GLY A 173 2.23 2.77 16.59
N LEU A 174 1.65 1.90 15.75
CA LEU A 174 1.66 0.45 15.99
C LEU A 174 3.01 -0.17 15.64
N SER A 175 3.83 0.55 14.86
CA SER A 175 5.12 0.10 14.38
C SER A 175 6.13 1.22 14.22
N TYR A 176 7.40 0.89 14.44
CA TYR A 176 8.52 1.64 13.88
C TYR A 176 8.59 1.41 12.36
N TYR A 177 9.05 2.42 11.64
CA TYR A 177 9.53 2.31 10.27
C TYR A 177 11.01 1.91 10.24
N ILE A 178 11.40 0.96 9.37
CA ILE A 178 12.80 0.72 9.00
C ILE A 178 13.07 1.41 7.67
N ILE A 179 14.00 2.38 7.69
CA ILE A 179 14.51 3.07 6.49
C ILE A 179 15.20 2.06 5.58
N ASP A 180 14.73 1.92 4.33
CA ASP A 180 15.24 0.95 3.34
C ASP A 180 16.47 1.49 2.58
N ARG A 181 17.23 2.37 3.24
CA ARG A 181 18.41 3.10 2.74
C ARG A 181 18.22 3.70 1.32
N GLY A 182 17.02 4.19 1.01
CA GLY A 182 16.69 4.77 -0.30
C GLY A 182 16.39 3.77 -1.41
N GLN A 183 16.25 2.47 -1.11
CA GLN A 183 15.84 1.46 -2.09
C GLN A 183 14.34 1.47 -2.38
N SER A 184 13.53 2.20 -1.60
CA SER A 184 12.09 2.36 -1.85
C SER A 184 11.70 3.81 -2.09
N ASN A 185 10.81 4.02 -3.06
CA ASN A 185 10.20 5.31 -3.34
C ASN A 185 9.11 5.71 -2.32
N GLN A 186 8.72 4.81 -1.41
CA GLN A 186 7.76 5.09 -0.34
C GLN A 186 8.45 5.64 0.94
N ASP A 187 9.79 5.63 1.00
CA ASP A 187 10.57 6.07 2.16
C ASP A 187 10.12 7.45 2.73
N PRO A 188 9.87 8.49 1.92
CA PRO A 188 9.41 9.79 2.44
C PRO A 188 8.04 9.74 3.12
N GLU A 189 7.09 8.96 2.60
CA GLU A 189 5.77 8.79 3.20
C GLU A 189 5.86 8.13 4.58
N PHE A 190 6.67 7.08 4.68
CA PHE A 190 6.89 6.34 5.92
C PHE A 190 7.66 7.15 6.97
N VAL A 191 8.66 7.95 6.56
CA VAL A 191 9.36 8.90 7.45
C VAL A 191 8.38 9.94 7.98
N ASN A 192 7.57 10.56 7.12
CA ASN A 192 6.57 11.54 7.53
C ASN A 192 5.52 10.93 8.47
N ALA A 193 4.98 9.75 8.14
CA ALA A 193 4.07 9.02 9.00
C ALA A 193 4.66 8.74 10.40
N GLN A 194 5.95 8.41 10.48
CA GLN A 194 6.65 8.20 11.74
C GLN A 194 6.85 9.51 12.54
N ILE A 195 7.13 10.63 11.87
CA ILE A 195 7.25 11.97 12.50
C ILE A 195 5.89 12.40 13.07
N LEU A 196 4.82 12.30 12.29
CA LEU A 196 3.46 12.61 12.73
C LEU A 196 3.02 11.71 13.90
N ALA A 197 3.36 10.42 13.86
CA ALA A 197 3.09 9.49 14.95
C ALA A 197 3.83 9.87 16.25
N LYS A 198 5.08 10.33 16.16
CA LYS A 198 5.84 10.88 17.30
C LYS A 198 5.19 12.13 17.88
N GLN A 199 4.97 13.16 17.05
CA GLN A 199 4.40 14.46 17.46
C GLN A 199 3.08 14.30 18.21
N ARG A 200 2.19 13.43 17.71
CA ARG A 200 0.86 13.16 18.29
C ARG A 200 0.88 12.23 19.51
N LYS A 201 2.07 11.72 19.90
CA LYS A 201 2.25 10.61 20.84
C LYS A 201 1.28 9.47 20.49
N ALA A 202 1.35 8.95 19.27
CA ALA A 202 0.49 7.87 18.79
C ALA A 202 1.02 6.49 19.24
N GLY A 203 0.12 5.55 19.57
CA GLY A 203 0.50 4.15 19.83
C GLY A 203 1.69 3.96 20.79
N LEU A 204 2.82 3.48 20.26
CA LEU A 204 4.07 3.23 20.97
C LEU A 204 4.75 4.52 21.47
N TRP A 205 4.54 5.65 20.79
CA TRP A 205 5.10 6.96 21.13
C TRP A 205 4.40 7.61 22.34
N LYS A 206 3.43 6.92 22.98
CA LYS A 206 2.94 7.24 24.34
C LYS A 206 3.81 6.68 25.46
N TYR A 207 4.82 5.88 25.10
CA TYR A 207 5.59 5.06 26.03
C TYR A 207 7.10 5.26 25.93
N GLN A 208 7.51 6.27 25.15
CA GLN A 208 8.83 6.88 25.10
C GLN A 208 8.74 8.29 25.70
#